data_AF-A0A1E3WAR9-F1
#
_entry.id   AF-A0A1E3WAR9-F1
#
_cell.length_a   1.000
_cell.length_b   1.000
_cell.length_c   1.000
_cell.angle_alpha   90.00
_cell.angle_beta   90.00
_cell.angle_gamma   90.00
#
_symmetry.space_group_name_H-M   'P 1'
#
loop_
_entity.id
_entity.type
_entity.pdbx_description
1 polymer ?
#
loop_
_entity_poly.entity_id
_entity_poly.type
_entity_poly.pdbx_seq_one_letter_code
_entity_poly.pdbx_strand_id
1 'polypeptide(L)' 'MTAGGFNPIYRTRILIWVLISAALLLFAFANAHLVYVAFKSQPDCVPHLTEANENGKFRAAKPAC' A
#
# COMPACT_ATOMS: atom_id res chain seq x y z
N MET A 1 -36.13 20.03 19.83
CA MET A 1 -35.15 19.10 19.24
C MET A 1 -33.97 19.04 20.20
N THR A 2 -33.77 17.89 20.83
CA THR A 2 -32.99 17.70 22.06
C THR A 2 -31.48 17.87 21.84
N ALA A 3 -30.88 18.90 22.43
CA ALA A 3 -29.45 18.96 22.69
C ALA A 3 -29.12 17.91 23.78
N GLY A 4 -28.87 16.68 23.35
CA GLY A 4 -28.45 15.60 24.24
C GLY A 4 -27.15 15.98 24.95
N GLY A 5 -27.14 15.85 26.27
CA GLY A 5 -25.99 16.11 27.14
C GLY A 5 -24.82 15.17 26.86
N PHE A 6 -24.09 15.45 25.78
CA PHE A 6 -22.66 15.79 25.75
C PHE A 6 -21.76 15.66 27.01
N ASN A 7 -21.88 14.71 27.94
CA ASN A 7 -20.84 14.45 28.98
C ASN A 7 -19.46 14.48 28.28
N PRO A 8 -18.62 15.51 28.53
CA PRO A 8 -17.51 15.87 27.64
C PRO A 8 -16.48 14.73 27.49
N ILE A 9 -16.37 13.89 28.51
CA ILE A 9 -15.51 12.71 28.53
C ILE A 9 -15.92 11.68 27.47
N TYR A 10 -17.22 11.39 27.28
CA TYR A 10 -17.62 10.39 26.28
C TYR A 10 -17.50 10.93 24.86
N ARG A 11 -17.72 12.24 24.66
CA ARG A 11 -17.54 12.88 23.36
C ARG A 11 -16.09 12.77 22.89
N THR A 12 -15.15 13.09 23.76
CA THR A 12 -13.72 13.01 23.46
C THR A 12 -13.28 11.57 23.21
N ARG A 13 -13.76 10.60 24.01
CA ARG A 13 -13.45 9.18 23.76
C ARG A 13 -13.99 8.69 22.42
N ILE A 14 -15.21 9.05 22.04
CA ILE A 14 -15.78 8.70 20.73
C ILE A 14 -14.95 9.34 19.61
N LEU A 15 -14.60 10.63 19.74
CA LEU A 15 -13.77 11.32 18.75
C LEU A 15 -12.40 10.66 18.59
N ILE A 16 -11.75 10.28 19.69
CA ILE A 16 -10.47 9.56 19.66
C ILE A 16 -10.62 8.23 18.92
N TRP A 17 -11.65 7.44 19.24
CA TRP A 17 -11.89 6.17 18.55
C TRP A 17 -12.17 6.35 17.06
N VAL A 18 -12.96 7.35 16.69
CA VAL A 18 -13.23 7.69 15.28
C VAL A 18 -11.94 8.04 14.56
N LEU A 19 -11.08 8.89 15.15
CA LEU A 19 -9.80 9.26 14.55
C LEU A 19 -8.85 8.06 14.41
N ILE A 20 -8.76 7.20 15.43
CA ILE A 20 -7.95 5.98 15.38
C ILE A 20 -8.46 5.06 14.26
N SER A 21 -9.76 4.78 14.20
CA SER A 21 -10.35 3.94 13.16
C SER A 21 -10.15 4.53 11.77
N ALA A 22 -10.32 5.85 11.60
CA ALA A 22 -10.10 6.54 10.34
C ALA A 22 -8.64 6.43 9.88
N ALA A 23 -7.68 6.65 10.78
CA ALA A 23 -6.26 6.52 10.50
C ALA A 23 -5.89 5.07 10.10
N LEU A 24 -6.43 4.08 10.82
CA LEU A 24 -6.18 2.68 10.55
C LEU A 24 -6.75 2.25 9.18
N LEU A 25 -7.97 2.69 8.85
CA LEU A 25 -8.59 2.43 7.56
C LEU A 25 -7.80 3.08 6.41
N LEU A 26 -7.38 4.33 6.59
CA LEU A 26 -6.59 5.05 5.59
C LEU A 26 -5.26 4.34 5.33
N PHE A 27 -4.56 3.94 6.40
CA PHE A 27 -3.31 3.19 6.29
C PHE A 27 -3.53 1.85 5.58
N ALA A 28 -4.51 1.06 6.02
CA ALA A 28 -4.82 -0.23 5.41
C ALA A 28 -5.17 -0.09 3.92
N PHE A 29 -5.98 0.91 3.56
CA PHE A 29 -6.35 1.20 2.19
C PHE A 29 -5.15 1.57 1.32
N ALA A 30 -4.28 2.47 1.80
CA ALA A 30 -3.07 2.87 1.08
C ALA A 30 -2.15 1.68 0.81
N ASN A 31 -1.93 0.82 1.80
CA ASN A 31 -1.11 -0.38 1.63
C ASN A 31 -1.76 -1.41 0.71
N ALA A 32 -3.07 -1.64 0.83
CA ALA A 32 -3.81 -2.53 -0.06
C ALA A 32 -3.76 -2.05 -1.51
N HIS A 33 -3.79 -0.73 -1.74
CA HIS A 33 -3.61 -0.15 -3.06
C HIS A 33 -2.23 -0.45 -3.65
N LEU A 34 -1.16 -0.35 -2.87
CA LEU A 34 0.19 -0.69 -3.32
C LEU A 34 0.28 -2.16 -3.73
N VAL A 35 -0.28 -3.07 -2.93
CA VAL A 35 -0.34 -4.50 -3.24
C VAL A 35 -1.13 -4.74 -4.53
N TYR A 36 -2.30 -4.10 -4.67
CA TYR A 36 -3.11 -4.19 -5.88
C TYR A 36 -2.35 -3.72 -7.12
N VAL A 37 -1.65 -2.58 -7.04
CA VAL A 37 -0.81 -2.05 -8.13
C VAL A 37 0.32 -3.01 -8.46
N ALA A 38 0.97 -3.63 -7.48
CA ALA A 38 2.05 -4.60 -7.72
C ALA A 38 1.56 -5.81 -8.52
N PHE A 39 0.34 -6.30 -8.25
CA PHE A 39 -0.24 -7.41 -9.01
C PHE A 39 -0.87 -7.00 -10.34
N LYS A 40 -1.41 -5.77 -10.45
CA LYS A 40 -2.07 -5.28 -11.68
C LYS A 40 -1.12 -4.72 -12.70
N SER A 41 0.00 -4.14 -12.27
CA SER A 41 1.08 -3.74 -13.17
C SER A 41 1.61 -5.03 -13.72
N GLN A 42 1.16 -5.43 -14.92
CA GLN A 42 1.60 -6.64 -15.61
C GLN A 42 3.10 -6.80 -15.37
N PRO A 43 3.55 -7.72 -14.48
CA PRO A 43 4.97 -7.98 -14.31
C PRO A 43 5.34 -8.92 -15.45
N ASP A 44 4.94 -8.55 -16.68
CA ASP A 44 5.32 -9.26 -17.87
C ASP A 44 6.82 -9.08 -17.88
N CYS A 45 7.51 -10.12 -17.42
CA CYS A 45 8.93 -10.28 -17.52
C CYS A 45 9.19 -10.26 -19.03
N VAL A 46 9.35 -9.04 -19.57
CA VAL A 46 9.74 -8.79 -20.95
C VAL A 46 10.89 -9.76 -21.20
N PRO A 47 10.85 -10.59 -22.25
CA PRO A 47 11.86 -11.59 -22.49
C PRO A 47 13.21 -10.91 -22.64
N HIS A 48 13.92 -10.76 -21.51
CA HIS A 48 15.29 -10.28 -21.46
C HIS A 48 16.10 -11.44 -22.02
N LEU A 49 16.33 -11.38 -23.33
CA LEU A 49 17.25 -12.22 -24.07
C LEU A 49 18.58 -12.23 -23.33
N THR A 50 18.74 -13.25 -22.49
CA THR A 50 19.97 -13.51 -21.74
C THR A 50 20.89 -14.26 -22.69
N GLU A 51 21.27 -13.62 -23.79
CA GLU A 51 22.35 -14.11 -24.65
C GLU A 51 23.66 -13.54 -24.13
N ALA A 52 24.60 -14.42 -23.79
CA ALA A 52 25.91 -14.02 -23.31
C ALA A 52 26.68 -13.90 -24.59
N ASN A 53 27.03 -12.68 -25.00
CA ASN A 53 28.07 -12.61 -26.00
C ASN A 53 29.34 -13.17 -25.35
N GLU A 54 30.04 -14.01 -26.10
CA GLU A 54 31.15 -14.89 -25.70
C GLU A 54 32.39 -14.13 -25.13
N ASN A 55 32.26 -12.83 -24.85
CA ASN A 55 33.33 -11.87 -24.58
C ASN A 55 33.20 -11.12 -23.23
N GLY A 56 32.42 -11.63 -22.26
CA GLY A 56 32.52 -11.24 -20.85
C GLY A 56 32.13 -9.79 -20.48
N LYS A 57 31.23 -9.14 -21.24
CA LYS A 57 30.76 -7.78 -20.93
C LYS A 57 29.45 -7.78 -20.13
N PHE A 58 29.36 -6.83 -19.19
CA PHE A 58 28.34 -6.65 -18.15
C PHE A 58 26.93 -7.08 -18.56
N ARG A 59 26.31 -7.93 -17.74
CA ARG A 59 24.87 -8.21 -17.79
C ARG A 59 24.15 -7.46 -16.69
N ALA A 60 23.04 -6.81 -17.06
CA ALA A 60 22.13 -6.21 -16.10
C ALA A 60 21.58 -7.29 -15.14
N ALA A 61 21.34 -6.90 -13.89
CA ALA A 61 20.77 -7.78 -12.88
C ALA A 61 19.44 -8.34 -13.36
N LYS A 62 19.25 -9.64 -13.14
CA LYS A 62 18.03 -10.37 -13.51
C LYS A 62 16.84 -9.71 -12.81
N PRO A 63 15.84 -9.17 -13.52
CA PRO A 63 14.62 -8.73 -12.85
C PRO A 63 13.99 -9.94 -12.17
N ALA A 64 13.52 -9.76 -10.93
CA ALA A 64 12.85 -10.81 -10.19
C ALA A 64 11.53 -11.16 -10.89
N CYS A 65 11.56 -12.23 -11.66
CA CYS A 65 10.55 -13.27 -11.55
C CYS A 65 11.12 -14.27 -10.51
#